data_AF-A0A957S929-F1
#
_entry.id   AF-A0A957S929-F1
#
_cell.length_a   1.000
_cell.length_b   1.000
_cell.length_c   1.000
_cell.angle_alpha   90.00
_cell.angle_beta   90.00
_cell.angle_gamma   90.00
#
_symmetry.space_group_name_H-M   'P 1'
#
loop_
_entity.id
_entity.type
_entity.pdbx_description
1 polymer ?
#
loop_
_entity_poly.entity_id
_entity_poly.type
_entity_poly.pdbx_seq_one_letter_code
_entity_poly.pdbx_strand_id
1 'polypeptide(L)'
;MAGVDYTHADYAHGDLNLTLRGSAPTNAALNLVDISGPADSNAPRLNGLFADGRVPTFTSTHQVYDWNWGCGGDGCRGDLLSKRENTLAGMATAPGEEIRIPTRQQQIFGGGYMAAVLYAEPTRLTLNYTREGTAAVGYTVHLENLCVDPNLLALYRSSNAGGRHQLPALHNGDVVGIAADGELRVSIRDNGEFMDPRSRKDWW
;
A
#
# COMPACT_ATOMS: atom_id res chain seq x y z
N MET A 1 15.12 -10.28 12.17
CA MET A 1 14.41 -9.04 12.54
C MET A 1 15.00 -7.96 11.67
N ALA A 2 14.28 -7.55 10.63
CA ALA A 2 14.68 -6.36 9.89
C ALA A 2 14.25 -5.19 10.77
N GLY A 3 15.21 -4.44 11.31
CA GLY A 3 14.92 -3.34 12.22
C GLY A 3 13.99 -2.33 11.54
N VAL A 4 13.01 -1.83 12.31
CA VAL A 4 12.28 -0.61 11.93
C VAL A 4 13.33 0.46 11.63
N ASP A 5 13.30 1.06 10.44
CA ASP A 5 14.17 2.17 10.11
C ASP A 5 13.66 3.42 10.84
N TYR A 6 14.29 3.72 11.97
CA TYR A 6 14.03 4.94 12.76
C TYR A 6 14.95 6.11 12.35
N THR A 7 15.81 5.93 11.36
CA THR A 7 16.81 6.96 11.00
C THR A 7 16.23 8.08 10.15
N HIS A 8 15.07 7.82 9.53
CA HIS A 8 14.34 8.79 8.71
C HIS A 8 12.94 9.03 9.28
N ALA A 9 12.48 10.28 9.24
CA ALA A 9 11.10 10.60 9.60
C ALA A 9 10.13 9.93 8.62
N ASP A 10 8.98 9.46 9.11
CA ASP A 10 8.00 8.71 8.33
C ASP A 10 7.50 9.47 7.09
N TYR A 11 7.27 10.78 7.24
CA TYR A 11 6.84 11.64 6.14
C TYR A 11 7.92 11.86 5.07
N ALA A 12 9.20 11.63 5.39
CA ALA A 12 10.37 11.75 4.51
C ALA A 12 10.87 10.38 4.01
N HIS A 13 10.23 9.28 4.41
CA HIS A 13 10.67 7.93 4.11
C HIS A 13 10.05 7.42 2.80
N GLY A 14 10.83 7.32 1.72
CA GLY A 14 10.34 6.97 0.38
C GLY A 14 9.65 5.59 0.26
N ASP A 15 9.94 4.67 1.16
CA ASP A 15 9.26 3.35 1.24
C ASP A 15 7.94 3.38 2.01
N LEU A 16 7.64 4.44 2.74
CA LEU A 16 6.42 4.61 3.53
C LEU A 16 5.48 5.62 2.87
N ASN A 17 6.00 6.78 2.48
CA ASN A 17 5.28 7.83 1.79
C ASN A 17 5.54 7.73 0.28
N LEU A 18 4.67 7.00 -0.44
CA LEU A 18 4.85 6.73 -1.86
C LEU A 18 4.94 8.01 -2.71
N THR A 19 4.37 9.12 -2.26
CA THR A 19 4.40 10.37 -3.03
C THR A 19 5.75 11.03 -3.14
N LEU A 20 6.69 10.70 -2.25
CA LEU A 20 8.08 11.13 -2.38
C LEU A 20 8.74 10.49 -3.61
N ARG A 21 8.46 9.20 -3.83
CA ARG A 21 8.83 8.51 -5.07
C ARG A 21 8.02 9.08 -6.24
N GLY A 22 6.71 9.21 -6.07
CA GLY A 22 5.79 9.55 -7.14
C GLY A 22 5.74 8.47 -8.23
N SER A 23 5.08 8.78 -9.33
CA SER A 23 4.93 7.86 -10.47
C SER A 23 4.80 8.60 -11.79
N ALA A 24 5.01 7.89 -12.89
CA ALA A 24 4.69 8.34 -14.24
C ALA A 24 3.66 7.39 -14.88
N PRO A 25 2.73 7.90 -15.70
CA PRO A 25 1.77 7.04 -16.40
C PRO A 25 2.47 6.11 -17.38
N THR A 26 1.89 4.92 -17.59
CA THR A 26 2.29 3.99 -18.64
C THR A 26 1.13 3.69 -19.58
N ASN A 27 1.40 2.99 -20.67
CA ASN A 27 0.37 2.52 -21.61
C ASN A 27 0.02 1.03 -21.39
N ALA A 28 0.33 0.48 -20.21
CA ALA A 28 0.04 -0.90 -19.90
C ALA A 28 -1.48 -1.13 -19.84
N ALA A 29 -1.93 -2.33 -20.22
CA ALA A 29 -3.35 -2.62 -20.38
C ALA A 29 -4.20 -2.42 -19.10
N LEU A 30 -5.44 -1.96 -19.25
CA LEU A 30 -6.35 -1.70 -18.12
C LEU A 30 -7.21 -2.93 -17.76
N ASN A 31 -6.55 -4.06 -17.58
CA ASN A 31 -7.17 -5.32 -17.21
C ASN A 31 -6.26 -6.12 -16.26
N LEU A 32 -6.86 -7.12 -15.61
CA LEU A 32 -6.09 -8.14 -14.92
C LEU A 32 -5.19 -8.88 -15.91
N VAL A 33 -3.97 -9.18 -15.48
CA VAL A 33 -2.94 -9.86 -16.27
C VAL A 33 -2.55 -11.19 -15.63
N ASP A 34 -2.16 -12.15 -16.45
CA ASP A 34 -1.65 -13.44 -16.01
C ASP A 34 -0.12 -13.39 -16.01
N ILE A 35 0.46 -13.35 -14.82
CA ILE A 35 1.92 -13.38 -14.61
C ILE A 35 2.32 -14.81 -14.27
N SER A 36 3.47 -15.27 -14.75
CA SER A 36 3.98 -16.62 -14.46
C SER A 36 4.55 -16.73 -13.04
N GLY A 37 4.81 -17.97 -12.60
CA GLY A 37 5.39 -18.27 -11.28
C GLY A 37 4.38 -18.68 -10.21
N PRO A 38 4.87 -19.04 -9.01
CA PRO A 38 4.01 -19.50 -7.92
C PRO A 38 3.08 -18.40 -7.42
N ALA A 39 1.94 -18.77 -6.85
CA ALA A 39 1.04 -17.86 -6.13
C ALA A 39 1.12 -18.16 -4.63
N ASP A 40 0.98 -17.12 -3.80
CA ASP A 40 0.81 -17.28 -2.35
C ASP A 40 -0.67 -17.14 -1.98
N SER A 41 -1.27 -18.19 -1.42
CA SER A 41 -2.66 -18.14 -0.95
C SER A 41 -2.86 -17.16 0.22
N ASN A 42 -1.78 -16.81 0.92
CA ASN A 42 -1.78 -15.86 2.04
C ASN A 42 -1.44 -14.42 1.63
N ALA A 43 -1.27 -14.12 0.34
CA ALA A 43 -1.13 -12.75 -0.12
C ALA A 43 -2.40 -11.92 0.16
N PRO A 44 -2.27 -10.60 0.39
CA PRO A 44 -3.42 -9.70 0.48
C PRO A 44 -4.21 -9.67 -0.83
N ARG A 45 -5.54 -9.76 -0.73
CA ARG A 45 -6.48 -9.77 -1.85
C ARG A 45 -7.13 -8.40 -2.02
N LEU A 46 -6.88 -7.78 -3.17
CA LEU A 46 -7.27 -6.40 -3.48
C LEU A 46 -8.76 -6.21 -3.67
N ASN A 47 -9.51 -7.25 -4.02
CA ASN A 47 -10.97 -7.17 -4.04
C ASN A 47 -11.55 -6.88 -2.64
N GLY A 48 -10.82 -7.20 -1.57
CA GLY A 48 -11.17 -6.86 -0.20
C GLY A 48 -11.24 -5.35 0.09
N LEU A 49 -10.63 -4.51 -0.75
CA LEU A 49 -10.75 -3.05 -0.66
C LEU A 49 -12.20 -2.57 -0.77
N PHE A 50 -13.02 -3.27 -1.56
CA PHE A 50 -14.37 -2.88 -1.92
C PHE A 50 -15.40 -3.72 -1.14
N ALA A 51 -16.44 -3.07 -0.62
CA ALA A 51 -17.43 -3.73 0.24
C ALA A 51 -18.17 -4.89 -0.46
N ASP A 52 -18.33 -4.82 -1.78
CA ASP A 52 -18.96 -5.84 -2.63
C ASP A 52 -17.97 -6.92 -3.13
N GLY A 53 -16.69 -6.81 -2.79
CA GLY A 53 -15.66 -7.76 -3.19
C GLY A 53 -15.38 -7.78 -4.70
N ARG A 54 -15.69 -6.70 -5.43
CA ARG A 54 -15.54 -6.64 -6.89
C ARG A 54 -14.08 -6.56 -7.34
N VAL A 55 -13.86 -6.96 -8.60
CA VAL A 55 -12.72 -6.46 -9.39
C VAL A 55 -13.15 -5.13 -10.00
N PRO A 56 -12.55 -3.98 -9.63
CA PRO A 56 -12.89 -2.70 -10.21
C PRO A 56 -12.40 -2.62 -11.66
N THR A 57 -13.00 -1.73 -12.44
CA THR A 57 -12.39 -1.30 -13.70
C THR A 57 -11.07 -0.59 -13.39
N PHE A 58 -9.99 -1.00 -14.06
CA PHE A 58 -8.72 -0.28 -14.00
C PHE A 58 -8.83 1.00 -14.83
N THR A 59 -8.49 2.15 -14.25
CA THR A 59 -8.66 3.48 -14.87
C THR A 59 -7.35 4.09 -15.33
N SER A 60 -6.23 3.71 -14.70
CA SER A 60 -4.90 4.15 -15.09
C SER A 60 -3.82 3.14 -14.70
N THR A 61 -2.72 3.13 -15.43
CA THR A 61 -1.50 2.36 -15.12
C THR A 61 -0.32 3.30 -14.99
N HIS A 62 0.55 3.01 -14.02
CA HIS A 62 1.68 3.87 -13.67
C HIS A 62 2.89 3.04 -13.25
N GLN A 63 4.06 3.65 -13.42
CA GLN A 63 5.34 3.15 -12.98
C GLN A 63 5.88 4.08 -11.91
N VAL A 64 6.19 3.51 -10.75
CA VAL A 64 6.71 4.22 -9.58
C VAL A 64 8.19 4.48 -9.79
N TYR A 65 8.69 5.62 -9.31
CA TYR A 65 10.11 5.90 -9.30
C TYR A 65 10.83 5.13 -8.18
N ASP A 66 12.08 4.80 -8.43
CA ASP A 66 12.95 4.25 -7.42
C ASP A 66 13.28 5.29 -6.33
N TRP A 67 13.82 4.84 -5.21
CA TRP A 67 14.29 5.68 -4.13
C TRP A 67 15.74 5.35 -3.84
N ASN A 68 16.60 6.34 -4.05
CA ASN A 68 18.02 6.23 -3.80
C ASN A 68 18.31 6.73 -2.38
N TRP A 69 18.65 5.82 -1.48
CA TRP A 69 19.06 6.15 -0.10
C TRP A 69 20.46 6.77 -0.01
N GLY A 70 21.26 6.66 -1.07
CA GLY A 70 22.63 7.21 -1.13
C GLY A 70 22.71 8.69 -1.52
N CYS A 71 21.58 9.38 -1.72
CA CYS A 71 21.52 10.81 -2.01
C CYS A 71 20.75 11.58 -0.94
N GLY A 72 21.29 12.70 -0.48
CA GLY A 72 20.63 13.53 0.53
C GLY A 72 20.59 12.87 1.92
N GLY A 73 19.98 13.57 2.89
CA GLY A 73 19.83 13.06 4.26
C GLY A 73 18.73 12.02 4.42
N ASP A 74 17.65 12.12 3.62
CA ASP A 74 16.46 11.25 3.70
C ASP A 74 16.25 10.40 2.42
N GLY A 75 17.27 10.33 1.55
CA GLY A 75 17.14 9.77 0.21
C GLY A 75 16.57 10.77 -0.80
N CYS A 76 16.55 10.35 -2.07
CA CYS A 76 15.95 11.12 -3.14
C CYS A 76 15.35 10.21 -4.22
N ARG A 77 14.45 10.77 -5.03
CA ARG A 77 13.82 10.06 -6.15
C ARG A 77 14.86 9.66 -7.21
N GLY A 78 14.87 8.39 -7.58
CA GLY A 78 15.69 7.82 -8.65
C GLY A 78 14.94 7.70 -9.98
N ASP A 79 15.37 6.75 -10.81
CA ASP A 79 14.76 6.45 -12.12
C ASP A 79 13.45 5.66 -12.00
N LEU A 80 12.68 5.55 -13.08
CA LEU A 80 11.47 4.71 -13.11
C LEU A 80 11.81 3.22 -12.96
N LEU A 81 11.05 2.50 -12.13
CA LEU A 81 11.25 1.07 -11.89
C LEU A 81 10.87 0.22 -13.10
N SER A 82 11.85 -0.21 -13.91
CA SER A 82 11.61 -0.82 -15.23
C SER A 82 11.37 -2.34 -15.24
N LYS A 83 11.46 -3.01 -14.09
CA LYS A 83 11.30 -4.48 -14.01
C LYS A 83 9.87 -4.94 -14.35
N ARG A 84 8.87 -4.07 -14.18
CA ARG A 84 7.46 -4.33 -14.47
C ARG A 84 6.87 -3.17 -15.24
N GLU A 85 5.92 -3.46 -16.14
CA GLU A 85 5.23 -2.44 -16.96
C GLU A 85 4.28 -1.56 -16.14
N ASN A 86 3.87 -2.03 -14.97
CA ASN A 86 2.97 -1.34 -14.05
C ASN A 86 3.33 -1.70 -12.62
N THR A 87 3.41 -0.69 -11.75
CA THR A 87 3.67 -0.86 -10.31
C THR A 87 2.69 -0.08 -9.44
N LEU A 88 1.78 0.69 -10.04
CA LEU A 88 0.71 1.43 -9.37
C LEU A 88 -0.50 1.46 -10.30
N ALA A 89 -1.62 0.89 -9.86
CA ALA A 89 -2.84 0.79 -10.65
C ALA A 89 -3.92 1.72 -10.10
N GLY A 90 -4.54 2.51 -10.98
CA GLY A 90 -5.78 3.23 -10.69
C GLY A 90 -6.99 2.32 -10.82
N MET A 91 -7.89 2.38 -9.85
CA MET A 91 -9.08 1.55 -9.73
C MET A 91 -10.31 2.44 -9.59
N ALA A 92 -11.33 2.17 -10.42
CA ALA A 92 -12.58 2.93 -10.41
C ALA A 92 -13.29 2.83 -9.06
N THR A 93 -13.66 3.99 -8.52
CA THR A 93 -14.44 4.16 -7.30
C THR A 93 -15.58 5.15 -7.50
N ALA A 94 -16.55 5.15 -6.60
CA ALA A 94 -17.47 6.28 -6.47
C ALA A 94 -16.96 7.23 -5.37
N PRO A 95 -17.02 8.57 -5.54
CA PRO A 95 -16.68 9.49 -4.48
C PRO A 95 -17.46 9.19 -3.20
N GLY A 96 -16.76 9.07 -2.07
CA GLY A 96 -17.35 8.72 -0.78
C GLY A 96 -17.58 7.22 -0.54
N GLU A 97 -17.20 6.35 -1.49
CA GLU A 97 -17.24 4.90 -1.31
C GLU A 97 -16.30 4.46 -0.18
N GLU A 98 -16.76 3.58 0.71
CA GLU A 98 -15.93 3.00 1.77
C GLU A 98 -14.74 2.22 1.17
N ILE A 99 -13.54 2.52 1.64
CA ILE A 99 -12.32 1.78 1.31
C ILE A 99 -11.87 1.00 2.54
N ARG A 100 -11.67 -0.29 2.37
CA ARG A 100 -11.23 -1.23 3.42
C ARG A 100 -9.77 -1.63 3.21
N ILE A 101 -9.22 -2.44 4.11
CA ILE A 101 -7.94 -3.10 3.83
C ILE A 101 -8.12 -4.24 2.80
N PRO A 102 -7.12 -4.54 1.96
CA PRO A 102 -7.08 -5.80 1.24
C PRO A 102 -7.18 -6.98 2.21
N THR A 103 -7.98 -7.98 1.88
CA THR A 103 -8.26 -9.10 2.80
C THR A 103 -7.12 -10.10 2.80
N ARG A 104 -6.88 -10.76 3.94
CA ARG A 104 -5.84 -11.79 4.06
C ARG A 104 -6.29 -12.93 4.95
N GLN A 105 -5.77 -14.14 4.71
CA GLN A 105 -6.04 -15.31 5.57
C GLN A 105 -5.16 -15.35 6.81
N GLN A 106 -3.86 -15.09 6.63
CA GLN A 106 -2.88 -15.19 7.71
C GLN A 106 -2.81 -13.91 8.54
N GLN A 107 -3.09 -14.04 9.84
CA GLN A 107 -2.94 -12.97 10.82
C GLN A 107 -1.47 -12.61 11.03
N ILE A 108 -1.19 -11.33 11.27
CA ILE A 108 0.14 -10.83 11.63
C ILE A 108 0.44 -11.07 13.11
N PHE A 109 -0.59 -11.03 13.96
CA PHE A 109 -0.51 -11.29 15.39
C PHE A 109 -1.84 -11.89 15.89
N GLY A 110 -1.83 -12.50 17.08
CA GLY A 110 -3.04 -13.05 17.69
C GLY A 110 -4.14 -11.99 17.87
N GLY A 111 -5.40 -12.42 17.85
CA GLY A 111 -6.56 -11.53 17.93
C GLY A 111 -7.15 -11.13 16.59
N GLY A 112 -6.72 -11.76 15.48
CA GLY A 112 -7.30 -11.57 14.15
C GLY A 112 -6.76 -10.38 13.36
N TYR A 113 -5.70 -9.71 13.84
CA TYR A 113 -5.09 -8.59 13.14
C TYR A 113 -4.38 -9.05 11.87
N MET A 114 -4.63 -8.35 10.75
CA MET A 114 -4.16 -8.71 9.41
C MET A 114 -3.12 -7.75 8.87
N ALA A 115 -3.21 -6.47 9.21
CA ALA A 115 -2.29 -5.44 8.74
C ALA A 115 -1.98 -4.43 9.84
N ALA A 116 -0.81 -3.79 9.75
CA ALA A 116 -0.44 -2.63 10.56
C ALA A 116 -0.35 -1.38 9.66
N VAL A 117 -0.75 -0.23 10.19
CA VAL A 117 -0.61 1.06 9.50
C VAL A 117 0.81 1.59 9.69
N LEU A 118 1.62 1.56 8.64
CA LEU A 118 2.98 2.10 8.67
C LEU A 118 3.03 3.60 8.40
N TYR A 119 2.08 4.11 7.63
CA TYR A 119 1.98 5.53 7.28
C TYR A 119 0.54 5.95 7.07
N ALA A 120 0.18 7.13 7.55
CA ALA A 120 -1.12 7.74 7.30
C ALA A 120 -1.00 9.26 7.20
N GLU A 121 -1.62 9.79 6.15
CA GLU A 121 -1.86 11.20 5.91
C GLU A 121 -3.33 11.38 5.47
N PRO A 122 -3.87 12.62 5.43
CA PRO A 122 -5.27 12.82 5.06
C PRO A 122 -5.67 12.18 3.72
N THR A 123 -4.73 12.06 2.78
CA THR A 123 -4.99 11.59 1.41
C THR A 123 -4.34 10.27 1.02
N ARG A 124 -3.67 9.59 1.96
CA ARG A 124 -2.91 8.35 1.68
C ARG A 124 -2.63 7.49 2.92
N LEU A 125 -2.47 6.20 2.67
CA LEU A 125 -2.27 5.20 3.71
C LEU A 125 -1.28 4.13 3.21
N THR A 126 -0.37 3.68 4.08
CA THR A 126 0.50 2.53 3.83
C THR A 126 0.25 1.45 4.87
N LEU A 127 -0.09 0.27 4.39
CA LEU A 127 -0.38 -0.92 5.18
C LEU A 127 0.74 -1.93 5.00
N ASN A 128 1.15 -2.59 6.08
CA ASN A 128 2.06 -3.73 6.01
C ASN A 128 1.44 -4.96 6.66
N TYR A 129 1.59 -6.11 6.00
CA TYR A 129 1.04 -7.39 6.41
C TYR A 129 2.07 -8.22 7.20
N THR A 130 2.86 -7.53 8.03
CA THR A 130 3.76 -8.08 9.03
C THR A 130 3.70 -7.26 10.32
N ARG A 131 4.51 -7.63 11.33
CA ARG A 131 4.68 -6.87 12.58
C ARG A 131 5.95 -6.04 12.64
N GLU A 132 6.80 -6.10 11.61
CA GLU A 132 8.17 -5.59 11.66
C GLU A 132 8.26 -4.06 11.54
N GLY A 133 7.14 -3.36 11.32
CA GLY A 133 7.10 -1.89 11.26
C GLY A 133 7.87 -1.28 10.09
N THR A 134 8.21 -2.09 9.07
CA THR A 134 9.00 -1.72 7.89
C THR A 134 8.32 -2.23 6.62
N ALA A 135 8.50 -1.53 5.50
CA ALA A 135 8.02 -1.95 4.20
C ALA A 135 8.99 -2.90 3.45
N ALA A 136 10.16 -3.19 4.03
CA ALA A 136 11.18 -4.06 3.45
C ALA A 136 10.86 -5.55 3.53
N VAL A 137 9.91 -5.96 4.40
CA VAL A 137 9.59 -7.38 4.64
C VAL A 137 8.09 -7.61 4.49
N GLY A 138 7.75 -8.74 3.86
CA GLY A 138 6.39 -9.16 3.58
C GLY A 138 5.66 -8.24 2.60
N TYR A 139 4.33 -8.31 2.64
CA TYR A 139 3.50 -7.50 1.74
C TYR A 139 3.25 -6.11 2.29
N THR A 140 3.47 -5.10 1.47
CA THR A 140 3.12 -3.70 1.77
C THR A 140 2.16 -3.20 0.70
N VAL A 141 1.10 -2.50 1.10
CA VAL A 141 0.13 -1.90 0.20
C VAL A 141 0.08 -0.41 0.44
N HIS A 142 0.26 0.36 -0.62
CA HIS A 142 0.07 1.81 -0.59
C HIS A 142 -1.27 2.16 -1.23
N LEU A 143 -2.06 2.97 -0.55
CA LEU A 143 -3.31 3.53 -1.00
C LEU A 143 -3.15 5.04 -1.13
N GLU A 144 -3.40 5.55 -2.33
CA GLU A 144 -3.36 6.98 -2.64
C GLU A 144 -4.73 7.42 -3.15
N ASN A 145 -5.06 8.70 -2.95
CA ASN A 145 -6.31 9.32 -3.38
C ASN A 145 -7.56 8.82 -2.63
N LEU A 146 -7.45 8.70 -1.32
CA LEU A 146 -8.57 8.42 -0.41
C LEU A 146 -8.62 9.47 0.70
N CYS A 147 -9.80 9.78 1.24
CA CYS A 147 -9.93 10.50 2.51
C CYS A 147 -9.77 9.49 3.65
N VAL A 148 -8.61 9.46 4.30
CA VAL A 148 -8.34 8.54 5.42
C VAL A 148 -9.24 8.88 6.61
N ASP A 149 -9.75 7.86 7.29
CA ASP A 149 -10.57 8.02 8.50
C ASP A 149 -9.81 8.89 9.54
N PRO A 150 -10.43 9.98 10.03
CA PRO A 150 -9.73 10.94 10.89
C PRO A 150 -9.34 10.35 12.25
N ASN A 151 -10.07 9.36 12.77
CA ASN A 151 -9.73 8.67 14.01
C ASN A 151 -8.55 7.72 13.78
N LEU A 152 -8.52 7.00 12.66
CA LEU A 152 -7.37 6.16 12.28
C LEU A 152 -6.11 7.03 12.10
N LEU A 153 -6.24 8.17 11.44
CA LEU A 153 -5.14 9.13 11.26
C LEU A 153 -4.65 9.69 12.61
N ALA A 154 -5.56 10.05 13.52
CA ALA A 154 -5.21 10.52 14.85
C ALA A 154 -4.49 9.45 15.67
N LEU A 155 -4.98 8.20 15.62
CA LEU A 155 -4.36 7.07 16.29
C LEU A 155 -2.95 6.81 15.74
N TYR A 156 -2.79 6.78 14.42
CA TYR A 156 -1.48 6.66 13.77
C TYR A 156 -0.51 7.75 14.25
N ARG A 157 -0.92 9.02 14.20
CA ARG A 157 -0.07 10.16 14.60
C ARG A 157 0.35 10.07 16.07
N SER A 158 -0.56 9.67 16.96
CA SER A 158 -0.24 9.44 18.37
C SER A 158 0.78 8.33 18.54
N SER A 159 0.59 7.20 17.86
CA SER A 159 1.55 6.08 17.86
C SER A 159 2.91 6.46 17.28
N ASN A 160 2.92 7.26 16.20
CA ASN A 160 4.15 7.72 15.55
C ASN A 160 4.95 8.66 16.47
N ALA A 161 4.28 9.67 17.04
CA ALA A 161 4.89 10.59 18.01
C ALA A 161 5.37 9.87 19.28
N GLY A 162 4.70 8.76 19.65
CA GLY A 162 5.08 7.88 20.75
C GLY A 162 6.21 6.89 20.42
N GLY A 163 6.95 7.07 19.32
CA GLY A 163 8.12 6.24 18.98
C GLY A 163 7.79 4.94 18.23
N ARG A 164 6.57 4.80 17.70
CA ARG A 164 6.14 3.68 16.84
C ARG A 164 6.24 2.29 17.48
N HIS A 165 6.34 2.19 18.81
CA HIS A 165 6.38 0.92 19.54
C HIS A 165 5.12 0.06 19.31
N GLN A 166 3.98 0.72 19.07
CA GLN A 166 2.72 0.07 18.72
C GLN A 166 1.99 0.92 17.69
N LEU A 167 2.01 0.47 16.44
CA LEU A 167 1.26 1.07 15.34
C LEU A 167 -0.19 0.54 15.33
N PRO A 168 -1.15 1.30 14.77
CA PRO A 168 -2.51 0.80 14.59
C PRO A 168 -2.51 -0.51 13.81
N ALA A 169 -3.27 -1.50 14.29
CA ALA A 169 -3.45 -2.78 13.61
C ALA A 169 -4.92 -2.95 13.24
N LEU A 170 -5.18 -3.59 12.10
CA LEU A 170 -6.47 -3.65 11.43
C LEU A 170 -6.90 -5.10 11.18
N HIS A 171 -8.19 -5.34 11.21
CA HIS A 171 -8.85 -6.61 10.88
C HIS A 171 -9.36 -6.59 9.43
N ASN A 172 -9.62 -7.78 8.87
CA ASN A 172 -10.33 -7.86 7.60
C ASN A 172 -11.70 -7.17 7.72
N GLY A 173 -12.03 -6.34 6.73
CA GLY A 173 -13.30 -5.62 6.69
C GLY A 173 -13.28 -4.24 7.35
N ASP A 174 -12.22 -3.89 8.08
CA ASP A 174 -12.07 -2.55 8.64
C ASP A 174 -12.03 -1.51 7.54
N VAL A 175 -12.87 -0.48 7.68
CA VAL A 175 -12.88 0.70 6.82
C VAL A 175 -11.75 1.62 7.26
N VAL A 176 -10.90 2.01 6.32
CA VAL A 176 -9.74 2.89 6.57
C VAL A 176 -9.95 4.32 6.09
N GLY A 177 -11.05 4.55 5.36
CA GLY A 177 -11.41 5.84 4.80
C GLY A 177 -12.46 5.69 3.72
N ILE A 178 -12.61 6.75 2.91
CA ILE A 178 -13.51 6.78 1.76
C ILE A 178 -12.75 7.24 0.50
N ALA A 179 -13.18 6.80 -0.68
CA ALA A 179 -12.63 7.27 -1.94
C ALA A 179 -12.79 8.79 -2.06
N ALA A 180 -11.70 9.50 -2.37
CA ALA A 180 -11.73 10.95 -2.48
C ALA A 180 -12.47 11.41 -3.74
N ASP A 181 -12.34 10.65 -4.83
CA ASP A 181 -12.96 10.93 -6.12
C ASP A 181 -13.32 9.61 -6.85
N GLY A 182 -13.21 9.58 -8.19
CA GLY A 182 -13.52 8.42 -9.02
C GLY A 182 -12.38 7.38 -9.17
N GLU A 183 -11.21 7.60 -8.58
CA GLU A 183 -10.05 6.71 -8.70
C GLU A 183 -9.31 6.52 -7.36
N LEU A 184 -9.24 5.28 -6.88
CA LEU A 184 -8.27 4.88 -5.85
C LEU A 184 -7.00 4.37 -6.55
N ARG A 185 -5.81 4.79 -6.11
CA ARG A 185 -4.56 4.23 -6.65
C ARG A 185 -3.91 3.30 -5.65
N VAL A 186 -3.51 2.13 -6.13
CA VAL A 186 -2.98 1.05 -5.29
C VAL A 186 -1.67 0.52 -5.85
N SER A 187 -0.65 0.44 -5.00
CA SER A 187 0.58 -0.32 -5.29
C SER A 187 0.81 -1.39 -4.23
N ILE A 188 1.48 -2.47 -4.63
CA ILE A 188 1.85 -3.58 -3.75
C ILE A 188 3.37 -3.77 -3.83
N ARG A 189 3.99 -4.02 -2.67
CA ARG A 189 5.36 -4.52 -2.58
C ARG A 189 5.36 -5.92 -1.97
N ASP A 190 6.28 -6.76 -2.42
CA ASP A 190 6.60 -8.06 -1.84
C ASP A 190 8.08 -8.05 -1.43
N ASN A 191 8.33 -8.11 -0.11
CA ASN A 191 9.67 -8.04 0.47
C ASN A 191 10.50 -6.86 -0.08
N GLY A 192 9.86 -5.69 -0.14
CA GLY A 192 10.46 -4.45 -0.62
C GLY A 192 10.43 -4.25 -2.14
N GLU A 193 10.08 -5.26 -2.94
CA GLU A 193 10.02 -5.13 -4.39
C GLU A 193 8.62 -4.74 -4.86
N PHE A 194 8.48 -3.68 -5.67
CA PHE A 194 7.20 -3.30 -6.26
C PHE A 194 6.69 -4.35 -7.25
N MET A 195 5.45 -4.78 -7.07
CA MET A 195 4.75 -5.78 -7.88
C MET A 195 3.75 -5.12 -8.83
N ASP A 196 3.20 -5.89 -9.77
CA ASP A 196 2.09 -5.42 -10.62
C ASP A 196 0.75 -5.72 -9.93
N PRO A 197 -0.01 -4.71 -9.45
CA PRO A 197 -1.29 -4.92 -8.75
C PRO A 197 -2.38 -5.56 -9.62
N ARG A 198 -2.17 -5.67 -10.94
CA ARG A 198 -3.09 -6.32 -11.87
C ARG A 198 -2.92 -7.84 -11.94
N SER A 199 -1.91 -8.42 -11.27
CA SER A 199 -1.68 -9.87 -11.32
C SER A 199 -2.89 -10.64 -10.77
N ARG A 200 -3.60 -11.35 -11.66
CA ARG A 200 -4.83 -12.07 -11.34
C ARG A 200 -4.61 -13.12 -10.25
N LYS A 201 -3.58 -13.95 -10.41
CA LYS A 201 -3.34 -15.09 -9.51
C LYS A 201 -2.89 -14.67 -8.11
N ASP A 202 -2.20 -13.52 -8.01
CA ASP A 202 -1.52 -13.12 -6.79
C ASP A 202 -2.42 -12.29 -5.88
N TRP A 203 -3.20 -11.37 -6.45
CA TRP A 203 -3.90 -10.33 -5.68
C TRP A 203 -5.42 -10.37 -5.78
N TRP A 204 -5.97 -11.18 -6.68
CA TRP A 204 -7.42 -11.31 -6.92
C TRP A 204 -7.88 -12.74 -6.66
#